data_AF-A0A6I3C3V2-F1
#
_entry.id   AF-A0A6I3C3V2-F1
#
_cell.length_a   1.000
_cell.length_b   1.000
_cell.length_c   1.000
_cell.angle_alpha   90.00
_cell.angle_beta   90.00
_cell.angle_gamma   90.00
#
_symmetry.space_group_name_H-M   'P 1'
#
loop_
_entity.id
_entity.type
_entity.pdbx_description
1 polymer ?
#
loop_
_entity_poly.entity_id
_entity_poly.type
_entity_poly.pdbx_seq_one_letter_code
_entity_poly.pdbx_strand_id
1 'polypeptide(L)'
;MLRRLRRLRVVHVGVAAAVLAATVAGIGVIRQVGASGTDTPLALVPIVPCRLADTRGDSGVGERHTPVGAAETVRLAVWGTNGGCTIPVAATAIAASVTVVSPSSGSYLTVFAADVARPNTSNLNYTPGQGPVSNAVTASLSADGNIDVYNHLGSVDVIIDINGYY
;
A
#
# COMPACT_ATOMS: atom_id res chain seq x y z
N MET A 1 63.97 -43.14 33.09
CA MET A 1 64.32 -43.38 31.66
C MET A 1 63.87 -42.13 30.89
N LEU A 2 64.76 -41.15 30.70
CA LEU A 2 65.41 -40.81 29.42
C LEU A 2 64.36 -40.47 28.33
N ARG A 3 64.32 -39.33 27.62
CA ARG A 3 65.31 -38.30 27.23
C ARG A 3 64.48 -37.20 26.49
N ARG A 4 64.69 -35.88 26.73
CA ARG A 4 65.46 -34.93 25.87
C ARG A 4 64.88 -34.80 24.43
N LEU A 5 64.59 -33.63 23.81
CA LEU A 5 65.27 -32.32 23.69
C LEU A 5 64.26 -31.22 23.22
N ARG A 6 64.20 -30.02 23.79
CA ARG A 6 64.93 -28.76 23.48
C ARG A 6 64.95 -28.29 21.99
N ARG A 7 64.40 -27.09 21.74
CA ARG A 7 65.00 -25.90 21.06
C ARG A 7 64.04 -24.70 21.22
N LEU A 8 64.28 -23.76 22.13
CA LEU A 8 64.94 -22.44 21.93
C LEU A 8 64.50 -21.67 20.68
N ARG A 9 63.90 -20.49 20.89
CA ARG A 9 64.54 -19.17 20.62
C ARG A 9 63.75 -18.04 21.29
N VAL A 10 64.49 -17.24 22.04
CA VAL A 10 64.10 -15.92 22.55
C VAL A 10 64.23 -14.91 21.42
N VAL A 11 63.27 -14.00 21.27
CA VAL A 11 63.52 -12.66 20.71
C VAL A 11 62.84 -11.65 21.63
N HIS A 12 63.66 -10.81 22.27
CA HIS A 12 63.24 -9.58 22.94
C HIS A 12 63.23 -8.47 21.89
N VAL A 13 62.07 -7.87 21.61
CA VAL A 13 61.91 -6.52 21.06
C VAL A 13 60.49 -6.11 21.46
N GLY A 14 60.16 -4.98 22.06
CA GLY A 14 60.85 -3.82 22.58
C GLY A 14 59.72 -2.99 23.24
N VAL A 15 60.03 -2.27 24.31
CA VAL A 15 59.06 -1.38 24.96
C VAL A 15 58.68 -0.27 23.99
N ALA A 16 57.38 -0.10 23.74
CA ALA A 16 56.82 1.18 23.32
C ALA A 16 55.56 1.41 24.17
N ALA A 17 55.74 2.17 25.25
CA ALA A 17 54.63 2.76 25.95
C ALA A 17 54.01 3.84 25.06
N ALA A 18 52.74 3.71 24.74
CA ALA A 18 51.90 4.83 24.34
C ALA A 18 50.58 4.69 25.08
N VAL A 19 50.44 5.50 26.13
CA VAL A 19 49.18 5.76 26.80
C VAL A 19 48.27 6.46 25.79
N LEU A 20 47.17 5.81 25.40
CA LEU A 20 46.01 6.47 24.83
C LEU A 20 44.83 6.18 25.76
N ALA A 21 44.52 7.16 26.59
CA ALA A 21 43.23 7.23 27.25
C ALA A 21 42.17 7.49 26.18
N ALA A 22 41.25 6.54 25.98
CA ALA A 22 40.01 6.79 25.29
C ALA A 22 38.85 6.30 26.17
N THR A 23 38.00 7.26 26.48
CA THR A 23 36.84 7.28 27.37
C THR A 23 35.95 6.04 27.32
N VAL A 24 35.48 5.61 28.49
CA VAL A 24 34.29 4.75 28.62
C VAL A 24 33.07 5.55 28.13
N ALA A 25 32.74 5.41 26.86
CA ALA A 25 31.40 5.72 26.37
C ALA A 25 30.63 4.41 26.38
N GLY A 26 29.61 4.31 27.23
CA GLY A 26 28.78 3.11 27.35
C GLY A 26 28.26 2.70 25.98
N ILE A 27 28.68 1.52 25.51
CA ILE A 27 28.12 0.90 24.33
C ILE A 27 26.72 0.41 24.73
N GLY A 28 25.72 1.26 24.55
CA GLY A 28 24.35 0.80 24.42
C GLY A 28 24.31 -0.12 23.22
N VAL A 29 24.20 -1.43 23.44
CA VAL A 29 23.95 -2.39 22.38
C VAL A 29 22.53 -2.14 21.89
N ILE A 30 22.39 -1.26 20.90
CA ILE A 30 21.13 -1.09 20.18
C ILE A 30 20.94 -2.41 19.42
N ARG A 31 20.05 -3.28 19.90
CA ARG A 31 19.58 -4.43 19.13
C ARG A 31 18.75 -3.89 17.97
N GLN A 32 19.40 -3.65 16.83
CA GLN A 32 18.69 -3.45 15.58
C GLN A 32 18.04 -4.80 15.22
N VAL A 33 16.77 -4.96 15.60
CA VAL A 33 15.94 -6.05 15.09
C VAL A 33 15.67 -5.72 13.63
N GLY A 34 16.53 -6.21 12.74
CA GLY A 34 16.26 -6.16 11.31
C GLY A 34 15.06 -7.05 11.02
N ALA A 35 13.96 -6.45 10.57
CA ALA A 35 12.86 -7.20 9.97
C ALA A 35 13.45 -7.99 8.78
N SER A 36 13.55 -9.31 8.93
CA SER A 36 14.00 -10.21 7.88
C SER A 36 12.82 -10.54 6.96
N GLY A 37 12.27 -9.52 6.30
CA GLY A 37 11.44 -9.70 5.13
C GLY A 37 12.33 -9.53 3.91
N THR A 38 12.31 -10.47 2.97
CA THR A 38 12.72 -10.16 1.60
C THR A 38 11.67 -9.21 1.04
N ASP A 39 11.81 -7.93 1.37
CA ASP A 39 10.92 -6.85 0.94
C ASP A 39 11.17 -6.64 -0.56
N THR A 40 10.58 -7.53 -1.37
CA THR A 40 10.60 -7.41 -2.81
C THR A 40 9.66 -6.27 -3.12
N PRO A 41 10.15 -5.15 -3.69
CA PRO A 41 9.29 -4.03 -3.99
C PRO A 41 8.14 -4.48 -4.89
N LEU A 42 6.93 -4.03 -4.57
CA LEU A 42 5.80 -4.22 -5.47
C LEU A 42 6.08 -3.48 -6.79
N ALA A 43 5.86 -4.15 -7.91
CA ALA A 43 6.06 -3.59 -9.24
C ALA A 43 4.71 -3.36 -9.90
N LEU A 44 4.49 -2.15 -10.41
CA LEU A 44 3.28 -1.84 -11.16
C LEU A 44 3.30 -2.58 -12.50
N VAL A 45 2.30 -3.41 -12.74
CA VAL A 45 1.99 -4.02 -14.03
C VAL A 45 0.89 -3.17 -14.71
N PRO A 46 1.22 -2.40 -15.75
CA PRO A 46 0.22 -1.61 -16.48
C PRO A 46 -0.68 -2.53 -17.32
N ILE A 47 -1.93 -2.11 -17.50
CA ILE A 47 -2.89 -2.79 -18.38
C ILE A 47 -3.48 -1.78 -19.38
N VAL A 48 -4.17 -2.27 -20.41
CA VAL A 48 -5.11 -1.41 -21.15
C VAL A 48 -6.17 -0.96 -20.15
N PRO A 49 -6.38 0.36 -19.93
CA PRO A 49 -7.31 0.83 -18.92
C PRO A 49 -8.70 0.23 -19.12
N CYS A 50 -9.29 -0.24 -18.03
CA CYS A 50 -10.59 -0.89 -18.01
C CYS A 50 -11.47 -0.28 -16.93
N ARG A 51 -12.79 -0.33 -17.12
CA ARG A 51 -13.74 0.18 -16.15
C ARG A 51 -14.20 -0.93 -15.21
N LEU A 52 -13.89 -0.81 -13.92
CA LEU A 52 -14.32 -1.76 -12.90
C LEU A 52 -15.77 -1.53 -12.51
N ALA A 53 -16.13 -0.28 -12.24
CA ALA A 53 -17.43 0.11 -11.72
C ALA A 53 -17.84 1.49 -12.24
N ASP A 54 -19.14 1.66 -12.46
CA ASP A 54 -19.75 2.95 -12.81
C ASP A 54 -21.16 2.99 -12.26
N THR A 55 -21.35 3.71 -11.16
CA THR A 55 -22.62 3.68 -10.43
C THR A 55 -23.73 4.49 -11.09
N ARG A 56 -23.46 5.16 -12.22
CA ARG A 56 -24.50 5.86 -12.96
C ARG A 56 -25.50 4.83 -13.49
N GLY A 57 -26.79 5.15 -13.38
CA GLY A 57 -27.87 4.19 -13.67
C GLY A 57 -27.91 3.65 -15.09
N ASP A 58 -27.28 4.33 -16.04
CA ASP A 58 -27.22 4.00 -17.46
C ASP A 58 -25.93 3.29 -17.89
N SER A 59 -24.98 3.05 -16.99
CA SER A 59 -23.64 2.58 -17.34
C SER A 59 -23.58 1.11 -17.78
N GLY A 60 -24.35 0.24 -17.12
CA GLY A 60 -24.25 -1.21 -17.26
C GLY A 60 -22.90 -1.83 -16.86
N VAL A 61 -22.00 -1.08 -16.18
CA VAL A 61 -20.67 -1.58 -15.77
C VAL A 61 -20.55 -1.74 -14.25
N GLY A 62 -20.15 -2.94 -13.83
CA GLY A 62 -20.02 -3.32 -12.42
C GLY A 62 -21.36 -3.75 -11.81
N GLU A 63 -21.36 -4.10 -10.53
CA GLU A 63 -22.54 -4.66 -9.85
C GLU A 63 -23.55 -3.61 -9.40
N ARG A 64 -23.14 -2.33 -9.34
CA ARG A 64 -23.95 -1.24 -8.81
C ARG A 64 -24.24 -0.20 -9.88
N HIS A 65 -25.50 0.20 -9.98
CA HIS A 65 -26.02 1.22 -10.91
C HIS A 65 -26.85 2.29 -10.18
N THR A 66 -26.48 2.58 -8.93
CA THR A 66 -27.09 3.65 -8.13
C THR A 66 -26.01 4.43 -7.39
N PRO A 67 -26.18 5.76 -7.18
CA PRO A 67 -25.22 6.57 -6.45
C PRO A 67 -24.86 5.98 -5.08
N VAL A 68 -23.64 6.23 -4.62
CA VAL A 68 -23.18 5.90 -3.27
C VAL A 68 -23.72 6.95 -2.30
N GLY A 69 -24.52 6.52 -1.33
CA GLY A 69 -25.21 7.37 -0.36
C GLY A 69 -24.34 7.85 0.80
N ALA A 70 -24.99 8.57 1.74
CA ALA A 70 -24.30 9.20 2.85
C ALA A 70 -23.89 8.16 3.89
N ALA A 71 -22.65 8.27 4.37
CA ALA A 71 -22.02 7.30 5.26
C ALA A 71 -22.07 5.85 4.75
N GLU A 72 -22.24 5.64 3.44
CA GLU A 72 -22.29 4.32 2.82
C GLU A 72 -20.88 3.86 2.44
N THR A 73 -20.60 2.56 2.64
CA THR A 73 -19.44 1.87 2.08
C THR A 73 -19.93 0.84 1.07
N VAL A 74 -19.38 0.90 -0.15
CA VAL A 74 -19.64 -0.07 -1.21
C VAL A 74 -18.42 -0.95 -1.40
N ARG A 75 -18.60 -2.26 -1.28
CA ARG A 75 -17.62 -3.29 -1.60
C ARG A 75 -17.59 -3.51 -3.10
N LEU A 76 -16.40 -3.60 -3.68
CA LEU A 76 -16.20 -3.96 -5.09
C LEU A 76 -15.18 -5.10 -5.20
N ALA A 77 -15.57 -6.17 -5.89
CA ALA A 77 -14.68 -7.25 -6.28
C ALA A 77 -13.75 -6.78 -7.40
N VAL A 78 -12.43 -6.96 -7.21
CA VAL A 78 -11.40 -6.56 -8.17
C VAL A 78 -10.82 -7.77 -8.89
N TRP A 79 -10.47 -8.82 -8.15
CA TRP A 79 -9.93 -10.05 -8.72
C TRP A 79 -10.90 -10.77 -9.66
N GLY A 80 -10.33 -11.42 -10.67
CA GLY A 80 -11.11 -12.09 -11.70
C GLY A 80 -11.67 -11.08 -12.70
N THR A 81 -12.79 -11.43 -13.32
CA THR A 81 -13.45 -10.58 -14.32
C THR A 81 -14.62 -9.84 -13.68
N ASN A 82 -14.47 -8.54 -13.47
CA ASN A 82 -15.50 -7.67 -12.91
C ASN A 82 -15.60 -6.39 -13.72
N GLY A 83 -16.82 -5.94 -14.01
CA GLY A 83 -17.03 -4.87 -14.99
C GLY A 83 -16.37 -5.22 -16.33
N GLY A 84 -15.55 -4.31 -16.84
CA GLY A 84 -14.71 -4.53 -18.02
C GLY A 84 -13.27 -4.96 -17.71
N CYS A 85 -12.95 -5.28 -16.46
CA CYS A 85 -11.59 -5.57 -16.00
C CYS A 85 -11.37 -7.06 -15.75
N THR A 86 -10.17 -7.57 -16.08
CA THR A 86 -9.69 -8.90 -15.66
C THR A 86 -8.38 -8.72 -14.88
N ILE A 87 -8.43 -8.90 -13.55
CA ILE A 87 -7.28 -8.71 -12.66
C ILE A 87 -6.84 -10.06 -12.07
N PRO A 88 -5.55 -10.43 -12.12
CA PRO A 88 -5.08 -11.69 -11.54
C PRO A 88 -5.33 -11.78 -10.04
N VAL A 89 -5.66 -12.97 -9.54
CA VAL A 89 -5.85 -13.25 -8.09
C VAL A 89 -4.58 -13.12 -7.26
N ALA A 90 -3.43 -12.95 -7.90
CA ALA A 90 -2.16 -12.67 -7.23
C ALA A 90 -1.92 -11.17 -7.01
N ALA A 91 -2.75 -10.29 -7.59
CA ALA A 91 -2.61 -8.86 -7.41
C ALA A 91 -2.86 -8.47 -5.95
N THR A 92 -2.03 -7.60 -5.41
CA THR A 92 -2.09 -7.17 -4.00
C THR A 92 -2.58 -5.73 -3.85
N ALA A 93 -2.52 -4.95 -4.93
CA ALA A 93 -3.06 -3.60 -5.01
C ALA A 93 -3.43 -3.25 -6.45
N ILE A 94 -4.21 -2.17 -6.61
CA ILE A 94 -4.51 -1.56 -7.91
C ILE A 94 -4.04 -0.12 -7.97
N ALA A 95 -3.68 0.32 -9.17
CA ALA A 95 -3.56 1.73 -9.54
C ALA A 95 -4.77 2.10 -10.41
N ALA A 96 -5.61 3.01 -9.92
CA ALA A 96 -6.89 3.36 -10.51
C ALA A 96 -7.09 4.87 -10.61
N SER A 97 -7.97 5.29 -11.50
CA SER A 97 -8.56 6.62 -11.53
C SER A 97 -9.96 6.53 -10.94
N VAL A 98 -10.21 7.27 -9.86
CA VAL A 98 -11.52 7.32 -9.19
C VAL A 98 -12.15 8.66 -9.51
N THR A 99 -13.34 8.63 -10.12
CA THR A 99 -14.05 9.82 -10.59
C THR A 99 -15.40 9.92 -9.90
N VAL A 100 -15.73 11.11 -9.40
CA VAL A 100 -17.05 11.43 -8.86
C VAL A 100 -17.86 12.24 -9.85
N VAL A 101 -19.16 11.98 -9.91
CA VAL A 101 -20.11 12.66 -10.80
C VAL A 101 -21.36 13.06 -10.00
N SER A 102 -21.90 14.23 -10.31
CA SER A 102 -23.18 14.73 -9.78
C SER A 102 -23.36 14.63 -8.25
N PRO A 103 -22.40 15.09 -7.42
CA PRO A 103 -22.56 15.01 -5.97
C PRO A 103 -23.69 15.92 -5.46
N SER A 104 -24.49 15.42 -4.52
CA SER A 104 -25.58 16.20 -3.89
C SER A 104 -25.15 17.03 -2.69
N SER A 105 -23.97 16.76 -2.11
CA SER A 105 -23.38 17.54 -1.02
C SER A 105 -21.86 17.63 -1.15
N GLY A 106 -21.24 18.59 -0.46
CA GLY A 106 -19.79 18.63 -0.30
C GLY A 106 -19.34 17.46 0.57
N SER A 107 -18.39 16.66 0.08
CA SER A 107 -18.03 15.38 0.70
C SER A 107 -16.64 14.91 0.27
N TYR A 108 -16.29 13.69 0.69
CA TYR A 108 -15.10 12.99 0.28
C TYR A 108 -15.35 11.49 0.10
N LEU A 109 -14.50 10.85 -0.71
CA LEU A 109 -14.36 9.40 -0.79
C LEU A 109 -13.12 8.92 -0.05
N THR A 110 -13.23 7.73 0.53
CA THR A 110 -12.09 6.92 0.99
C THR A 110 -12.15 5.55 0.30
N VAL A 111 -11.05 5.13 -0.31
CA VAL A 111 -10.90 3.85 -1.01
C VAL A 111 -9.80 3.06 -0.32
N PHE A 112 -10.12 1.84 0.11
CA PHE A 112 -9.25 1.05 0.98
C PHE A 112 -9.50 -0.46 0.82
N ALA A 113 -8.61 -1.29 1.35
CA ALA A 113 -8.81 -2.75 1.36
C ALA A 113 -10.04 -3.13 2.21
N ALA A 114 -10.88 -4.03 1.71
CA ALA A 114 -12.17 -4.35 2.35
C ALA A 114 -12.06 -5.13 3.68
N ASP A 115 -10.87 -5.55 4.09
CA ASP A 115 -10.60 -6.31 5.31
C ASP A 115 -9.92 -5.47 6.41
N VAL A 116 -9.76 -4.17 6.20
CA VAL A 116 -9.22 -3.25 7.21
C VAL A 116 -10.26 -2.24 7.68
N ALA A 117 -10.05 -1.67 8.87
CA ALA A 117 -10.84 -0.54 9.33
C ALA A 117 -10.66 0.65 8.37
N ARG A 118 -11.76 1.31 8.00
CA ARG A 118 -11.73 2.49 7.14
C ARG A 118 -10.74 3.54 7.67
N PRO A 119 -9.75 3.96 6.86
CA PRO A 119 -8.85 5.05 7.22
C PRO A 119 -9.59 6.38 7.45
N ASN A 120 -9.08 7.22 8.36
CA ASN A 120 -9.60 8.57 8.60
C ASN A 120 -9.02 9.61 7.62
N THR A 121 -8.70 9.18 6.40
CA THR A 121 -8.10 10.00 5.33
C THR A 121 -8.94 9.92 4.07
N SER A 122 -8.99 10.99 3.28
CA SER A 122 -9.69 11.01 2.00
C SER A 122 -8.77 10.74 0.83
N ASN A 123 -9.32 10.12 -0.22
CA ASN A 123 -8.69 10.00 -1.53
C ASN A 123 -9.17 11.09 -2.49
N LEU A 124 -10.42 11.52 -2.39
CA LEU A 124 -11.02 12.48 -3.32
C LEU A 124 -12.05 13.34 -2.60
N ASN A 125 -11.93 14.66 -2.70
CA ASN A 125 -12.86 15.62 -2.09
C ASN A 125 -13.58 16.37 -3.20
N TYR A 126 -14.86 16.66 -3.01
CA TYR A 126 -15.70 17.22 -4.07
C TYR A 126 -16.85 18.05 -3.50
N THR A 127 -17.41 18.92 -4.35
CA THR A 127 -18.53 19.79 -4.00
C THR A 127 -19.58 19.82 -5.11
N PRO A 128 -20.87 20.05 -4.78
CA PRO A 128 -21.94 20.17 -5.77
C PRO A 128 -21.70 21.31 -6.76
N GLY A 129 -22.20 21.15 -7.98
CA GLY A 129 -22.09 22.15 -9.04
C GLY A 129 -20.78 22.14 -9.82
N GLN A 130 -19.83 21.26 -9.46
CA GLN A 130 -18.65 20.98 -10.27
C GLN A 130 -18.95 19.92 -11.33
N GLY A 131 -18.22 19.97 -12.45
CA GLY A 131 -18.17 18.85 -13.40
C GLY A 131 -17.53 17.60 -12.77
N PRO A 132 -17.42 16.49 -13.52
CA PRO A 132 -16.74 15.29 -13.03
C PRO A 132 -15.33 15.59 -12.49
N VAL A 133 -15.04 15.13 -11.27
CA VAL A 133 -13.74 15.31 -10.62
C VAL A 133 -13.08 13.96 -10.44
N SER A 134 -11.81 13.84 -10.84
CA SER A 134 -11.06 12.58 -10.78
C SER A 134 -9.80 12.72 -9.95
N ASN A 135 -9.38 11.63 -9.28
CA ASN A 135 -8.07 11.51 -8.66
C ASN A 135 -7.47 10.12 -8.88
N ALA A 136 -6.14 10.05 -8.98
CA ALA A 136 -5.41 8.79 -9.03
C ALA A 136 -5.33 8.18 -7.62
N VAL A 137 -5.65 6.88 -7.51
CA VAL A 137 -5.69 6.13 -6.27
C VAL A 137 -4.88 4.85 -6.43
N THR A 138 -3.95 4.61 -5.49
CA THR A 138 -3.39 3.28 -5.26
C THR A 138 -4.08 2.70 -4.03
N ALA A 139 -4.69 1.54 -4.16
CA ALA A 139 -5.41 0.88 -3.07
C ALA A 139 -4.97 -0.59 -2.97
N SER A 140 -4.61 -0.99 -1.76
CA SER A 140 -4.42 -2.41 -1.43
C SER A 140 -5.74 -3.17 -1.60
N LEU A 141 -5.64 -4.41 -2.01
CA LEU A 141 -6.76 -5.35 -2.05
C LEU A 141 -6.81 -6.10 -0.72
N SER A 142 -8.03 -6.45 -0.29
CA SER A 142 -8.20 -7.41 0.80
C SER A 142 -7.66 -8.79 0.42
N ALA A 143 -7.56 -9.68 1.41
CA ALA A 143 -7.19 -11.08 1.18
C ALA A 143 -8.06 -11.82 0.15
N ASP A 144 -9.28 -11.34 -0.09
CA ASP A 144 -10.22 -11.88 -1.08
C ASP A 144 -10.31 -11.02 -2.37
N GLY A 145 -9.39 -10.07 -2.57
CA GLY A 145 -9.31 -9.29 -3.80
C GLY A 145 -10.34 -8.17 -3.92
N ASN A 146 -10.76 -7.58 -2.81
CA ASN A 146 -11.78 -6.54 -2.80
C ASN A 146 -11.25 -5.19 -2.31
N ILE A 147 -11.91 -4.13 -2.75
CA ILE A 147 -11.81 -2.79 -2.15
C ILE A 147 -13.16 -2.36 -1.59
N ASP A 148 -13.10 -1.45 -0.63
CA ASP A 148 -14.25 -0.71 -0.12
C ASP A 148 -14.13 0.77 -0.53
N VAL A 149 -15.26 1.34 -0.95
CA VAL A 149 -15.41 2.75 -1.34
C VAL A 149 -16.43 3.40 -0.41
N TYR A 150 -15.96 4.28 0.46
CA TYR A 150 -16.79 5.00 1.40
C TYR A 150 -17.12 6.41 0.91
N ASN A 151 -18.36 6.85 1.09
CA ASN A 151 -18.78 8.24 0.93
C ASN A 151 -19.23 8.84 2.29
N HIS A 152 -18.77 10.04 2.62
CA HIS A 152 -19.09 10.69 3.90
C HIS A 152 -20.50 11.30 3.97
N LEU A 153 -20.83 12.20 3.05
CA LEU A 153 -22.07 12.99 3.04
C LEU A 153 -22.73 12.96 1.66
N GLY A 154 -24.06 13.18 1.66
CA GLY A 154 -24.84 13.23 0.43
C GLY A 154 -24.77 11.94 -0.38
N SER A 155 -25.06 12.04 -1.66
CA SER A 155 -25.01 10.96 -2.64
C SER A 155 -24.13 11.38 -3.81
N VAL A 156 -23.39 10.44 -4.39
CA VAL A 156 -22.51 10.72 -5.52
C VAL A 156 -22.39 9.50 -6.43
N ASP A 157 -22.30 9.73 -7.73
CA ASP A 157 -21.92 8.67 -8.66
C ASP A 157 -20.41 8.48 -8.65
N VAL A 158 -19.97 7.23 -8.63
CA VAL A 158 -18.55 6.86 -8.61
C VAL A 158 -18.23 6.01 -9.84
N ILE A 159 -17.16 6.38 -10.52
CA ILE A 159 -16.57 5.63 -11.63
C ILE A 159 -15.16 5.24 -11.23
N ILE A 160 -14.81 3.96 -11.42
CA ILE A 160 -13.48 3.44 -11.15
C ILE A 160 -12.94 2.80 -12.41
N ASP A 161 -11.90 3.40 -12.95
CA ASP A 161 -11.12 2.87 -14.07
C ASP A 161 -9.77 2.37 -13.54
N ILE A 162 -9.38 1.14 -13.83
CA ILE A 162 -8.10 0.55 -13.42
C ILE A 162 -7.07 0.74 -14.53
N ASN A 163 -5.90 1.26 -14.16
CA ASN A 163 -4.80 1.57 -15.06
C ASN A 163 -3.67 0.52 -14.95
N GLY A 164 -3.62 -0.22 -13.83
CA GLY A 164 -2.66 -1.28 -13.57
C GLY A 164 -2.87 -1.91 -12.20
N TYR A 165 -2.09 -2.94 -11.89
CA TYR A 165 -2.09 -3.64 -10.60
C TYR A 165 -0.67 -3.91 -10.13
N TYR A 166 -0.53 -4.30 -8.85
CA TYR A 166 0.74 -4.67 -8.23
C TYR A 166 0.76 -6.15 -7.86
#